data_AF-A0A3D3G0A2-F1
#
_entry.id   AF-A0A3D3G0A2-F1
#
_cell.length_a   1.000
_cell.length_b   1.000
_cell.length_c   1.000
_cell.angle_alpha   90.00
_cell.angle_beta   90.00
_cell.angle_gamma   90.00
#
_symmetry.space_group_name_H-M   'P 1'
#
loop_
_entity.id
_entity.type
_entity.pdbx_description
1 polymer ?
#
loop_
_entity_poly.entity_id
_entity_poly.type
_entity_poly.pdbx_seq_one_letter_code
_entity_poly.pdbx_strand_id
1 'polypeptide(L)'
;MKRIALIALLTTYAFTGCQKQPEESDTTIPSGKDSADVIKFEIADQKIGHFLEQLDDPETPRELRKQLICKDYPAVYHKEYVPALIELSPEYTPKELKSDLDKVLKFYKEKDNVQC
;
A
#
# COMPACT_ATOMS: atom_id res chain seq x y z
N MET A 1 -7.52 56.97 -38.72
CA MET A 1 -8.04 56.26 -37.53
C MET A 1 -7.45 54.86 -37.52
N LYS A 2 -6.50 54.62 -36.62
CA LYS A 2 -5.67 53.41 -36.60
C LYS A 2 -6.42 52.27 -35.89
N ARG A 3 -6.59 51.15 -36.59
CA ARG A 3 -7.07 49.88 -36.06
C ARG A 3 -6.02 49.35 -35.09
N ILE A 4 -6.37 49.14 -33.82
CA ILE A 4 -5.52 48.40 -32.89
C ILE A 4 -6.35 47.24 -32.37
N ALA A 5 -5.83 46.06 -32.67
CA ALA A 5 -6.45 44.77 -32.54
C ALA A 5 -6.60 44.34 -31.08
N LEU A 6 -7.69 43.61 -30.84
CA LEU A 6 -7.95 42.79 -29.66
C LEU A 6 -6.83 41.75 -29.52
N ILE A 7 -5.99 41.88 -28.50
CA ILE A 7 -5.03 40.84 -28.11
C ILE A 7 -5.62 40.10 -26.92
N ALA A 8 -5.83 38.81 -27.17
CA ALA A 8 -6.44 37.84 -26.29
C ALA A 8 -5.62 37.61 -25.01
N LEU A 9 -6.38 37.31 -23.94
CA LEU A 9 -5.93 36.66 -22.72
C LEU A 9 -4.93 35.53 -23.02
N LEU A 10 -3.72 35.66 -22.50
CA LEU A 10 -2.87 34.53 -22.13
C LEU A 10 -2.52 34.70 -20.66
N THR A 11 -3.40 34.22 -19.79
CA THR A 11 -3.08 33.91 -18.41
C THR A 11 -1.95 32.88 -18.44
N THR A 12 -0.72 33.34 -18.29
CA THR A 12 0.40 32.47 -17.94
C THR A 12 0.10 31.95 -16.54
N TYR A 13 -0.45 30.74 -16.50
CA TYR A 13 -0.39 29.90 -15.32
C TYR A 13 1.11 29.65 -15.10
N ALA A 14 1.73 30.54 -14.34
CA ALA A 14 3.03 30.24 -13.76
C ALA A 14 2.77 29.01 -12.91
N PHE A 15 3.22 27.85 -13.41
CA PHE A 15 3.53 26.73 -12.57
C PHE A 15 4.45 27.29 -11.49
N THR A 16 3.89 27.65 -10.34
CA THR A 16 4.63 27.57 -9.09
C THR A 16 4.92 26.10 -8.93
N GLY A 17 5.98 25.64 -9.61
CA GLY A 17 6.61 24.38 -9.30
C GLY A 17 6.80 24.38 -7.80
N CYS A 18 6.33 23.32 -7.14
CA CYS A 18 6.49 23.13 -5.72
C CYS A 18 7.91 23.55 -5.35
N GLN A 19 8.02 24.67 -4.63
CA GLN A 19 9.27 25.11 -4.07
C GLN A 19 9.75 23.95 -3.21
N LYS A 20 10.88 23.39 -3.60
CA LYS A 20 11.72 22.58 -2.73
C LYS A 20 12.01 23.45 -1.52
N GLN A 21 11.29 23.20 -0.43
CA GLN A 21 11.47 23.91 0.83
C GLN A 21 12.77 23.41 1.47
N PRO A 22 13.75 24.28 1.76
CA PRO A 22 14.88 23.90 2.58
C PRO A 22 14.45 23.91 4.06
N GLU A 23 14.66 22.75 4.67
CA GLU A 23 15.14 22.52 6.03
C GLU A 23 14.23 22.79 7.26
N GLU A 24 14.26 21.77 8.12
CA GLU A 24 13.99 21.76 9.57
C GLU A 24 12.54 21.91 10.04
N SER A 25 11.81 20.79 9.97
CA SER A 25 11.04 20.35 11.14
C SER A 25 11.62 19.02 11.61
N ASP A 26 11.98 18.96 12.89
CA ASP A 26 12.36 17.76 13.62
C ASP A 26 11.47 16.56 13.27
N THR A 27 11.93 15.78 12.31
CA THR A 27 11.62 14.36 12.24
C THR A 27 12.91 13.76 11.77
N THR A 28 13.79 13.54 12.74
CA THR A 28 14.77 12.47 12.65
C THR A 28 13.98 11.27 12.10
N ILE A 29 14.08 10.99 10.80
CA ILE A 29 13.91 9.62 10.33
C ILE A 29 15.02 8.92 11.11
N PRO A 30 14.71 8.11 12.14
CA PRO A 30 15.77 7.35 12.77
C PRO A 30 16.37 6.54 11.63
N SER A 31 17.69 6.39 11.61
CA SER A 31 18.32 5.30 10.86
C SER A 31 17.65 3.99 11.33
N GLY A 32 16.53 3.64 10.70
CA GLY A 32 15.54 2.70 11.22
C GLY A 32 15.37 1.51 10.31
N LYS A 33 16.15 1.45 9.23
CA LYS A 33 16.20 0.29 8.34
C LYS A 33 16.78 -0.96 9.01
N ASP A 34 17.41 -0.78 10.18
CA ASP A 34 18.11 -1.83 10.92
C ASP A 34 17.43 -2.22 12.25
N SER A 35 16.27 -1.66 12.60
CA SER A 35 15.57 -2.11 13.82
C SER A 35 14.94 -3.48 13.57
N ALA A 36 15.02 -4.38 14.55
CA ALA A 36 14.49 -5.73 14.42
C ALA A 36 12.99 -5.74 14.09
N ASP A 37 12.23 -4.74 14.53
CA ASP A 37 10.79 -4.67 14.31
C ASP A 37 10.45 -4.12 12.93
N VAL A 38 11.23 -3.16 12.40
CA VAL A 38 11.12 -2.73 11.00
C VAL A 38 11.44 -3.90 10.06
N ILE A 39 12.49 -4.67 10.34
CA ILE A 39 12.86 -5.84 9.52
C ILE A 39 11.74 -6.89 9.51
N LYS A 40 11.12 -7.19 10.66
CA LYS A 40 9.99 -8.14 10.72
C LYS A 40 8.81 -7.65 9.89
N PHE A 41 8.49 -6.36 9.99
CA PHE A 41 7.42 -5.75 9.21
C PHE A 41 7.70 -5.84 7.71
N GLU A 42 8.90 -5.42 7.26
CA GLU A 42 9.29 -5.46 5.85
C GLU A 42 9.24 -6.89 5.28
N ILE A 43 9.70 -7.90 6.04
CA ILE A 43 9.62 -9.30 5.61
C ILE A 43 8.16 -9.76 5.46
N ALA A 44 7.29 -9.42 6.41
CA ALA A 44 5.88 -9.79 6.35
C ALA A 44 5.16 -9.08 5.19
N ASP A 45 5.46 -7.80 4.99
CA ASP A 45 4.92 -6.98 3.89
C ASP A 45 5.36 -7.51 2.53
N GLN A 46 6.64 -7.88 2.36
CA GLN A 46 7.13 -8.53 1.14
C GLN A 46 6.43 -9.86 0.84
N LYS A 47 6.21 -10.70 1.86
CA LYS A 47 5.44 -11.95 1.68
C LYS A 47 4.03 -11.66 1.20
N ILE A 48 3.35 -10.67 1.77
CA ILE A 48 2.01 -10.26 1.35
C ILE A 48 2.03 -9.74 -0.09
N GLY A 49 3.01 -8.89 -0.45
CA GLY A 49 3.22 -8.41 -1.81
C GLY A 49 3.33 -9.55 -2.81
N HIS A 50 4.16 -10.56 -2.52
CA HIS A 50 4.31 -11.75 -3.36
C HIS A 50 3.03 -12.60 -3.48
N PHE A 51 2.20 -12.66 -2.44
CA PHE A 51 0.90 -13.32 -2.54
C PHE A 51 -0.04 -12.56 -3.47
N LEU A 52 -0.06 -11.23 -3.39
CA LEU A 52 -0.88 -10.38 -4.26
C LEU A 52 -0.45 -10.50 -5.72
N GLU A 53 0.87 -10.46 -6.01
CA GLU A 53 1.41 -10.68 -7.35
C GLU A 53 0.91 -12.00 -7.95
N GLN A 54 0.96 -13.09 -7.19
CA GLN A 54 0.45 -14.40 -7.63
C GLN A 54 -1.08 -14.39 -7.81
N LEU A 55 -1.82 -13.72 -6.93
CA LEU A 55 -3.28 -13.65 -7.05
C LEU A 55 -3.75 -12.78 -8.22
N ASP A 56 -2.93 -11.84 -8.67
CA ASP A 56 -3.21 -10.95 -9.80
C ASP A 56 -2.70 -11.52 -11.13
N ASP A 57 -1.66 -12.34 -11.13
CA ASP A 57 -1.17 -13.04 -12.32
C ASP A 57 -2.22 -14.05 -12.83
N PRO A 58 -2.79 -13.91 -14.04
CA PRO A 58 -3.80 -14.84 -14.58
C PRO A 58 -3.28 -16.28 -14.73
N GLU A 59 -1.98 -16.48 -14.90
CA GLU A 59 -1.37 -17.81 -15.10
C GLU A 59 -1.22 -18.60 -13.80
N THR A 60 -1.46 -17.98 -12.64
CA THR A 60 -1.38 -18.67 -11.35
C THR A 60 -2.41 -19.81 -11.27
N PRO A 61 -1.96 -21.06 -10.99
CA PRO A 61 -2.85 -22.21 -10.91
C PRO A 61 -3.95 -22.05 -9.85
N ARG A 62 -5.14 -22.57 -10.16
CA ARG A 62 -6.32 -22.47 -9.27
C ARG A 62 -6.08 -23.00 -7.86
N GLU A 63 -5.35 -24.12 -7.73
CA GLU A 63 -5.05 -24.70 -6.42
C GLU A 63 -4.14 -23.80 -5.59
N LEU A 64 -3.17 -23.14 -6.23
CA LEU A 64 -2.30 -22.17 -5.56
C LEU A 64 -3.11 -20.95 -5.12
N ARG A 65 -3.98 -20.40 -5.98
CA ARG A 65 -4.90 -19.31 -5.58
C ARG A 65 -5.72 -19.68 -4.34
N LYS A 66 -6.33 -20.87 -4.34
CA LYS A 66 -7.12 -21.35 -3.20
C LYS A 66 -6.26 -21.45 -1.94
N GLN A 67 -5.04 -21.96 -2.04
CA GLN A 67 -4.13 -22.03 -0.91
C GLN A 67 -3.77 -20.65 -0.37
N LEU A 68 -3.39 -19.71 -1.24
CA LEU A 68 -3.06 -18.34 -0.85
C LEU A 68 -4.24 -17.64 -0.17
N ILE A 69 -5.42 -17.67 -0.78
CA ILE A 69 -6.64 -17.01 -0.27
C ILE A 69 -7.10 -17.63 1.05
N CYS A 70 -7.11 -18.95 1.17
CA CYS A 70 -7.73 -19.63 2.30
C CYS A 70 -6.77 -19.88 3.47
N LYS A 71 -5.46 -19.84 3.25
CA LYS A 71 -4.47 -20.26 4.26
C LYS A 71 -3.32 -19.29 4.38
N ASP A 72 -2.52 -19.15 3.32
CA ASP A 72 -1.17 -18.59 3.48
C ASP A 72 -1.20 -17.08 3.70
N TYR A 73 -1.98 -16.35 2.90
CA TYR A 73 -2.13 -14.90 3.08
C TYR A 73 -2.78 -14.57 4.44
N PRO A 74 -3.95 -15.14 4.82
CA PRO A 74 -4.50 -14.88 6.16
C PRO A 74 -3.55 -15.23 7.30
N ALA A 75 -2.78 -16.33 7.17
CA ALA A 75 -1.85 -16.75 8.21
C ALA A 75 -0.69 -15.78 8.39
N VAL A 76 -0.02 -15.37 7.30
CA VAL A 76 1.08 -14.39 7.36
C VAL A 76 0.57 -13.05 7.85
N TYR A 77 -0.58 -12.59 7.34
CA TYR A 77 -1.15 -11.31 7.74
C TYR A 77 -1.39 -11.26 9.25
N HIS A 78 -2.06 -12.26 9.82
CA HIS A 78 -2.38 -12.27 11.25
C HIS A 78 -1.19 -12.57 12.16
N LYS A 79 -0.28 -13.45 11.75
CA LYS A 79 0.79 -13.93 12.63
C LYS A 79 2.07 -13.10 12.55
N GLU A 80 2.28 -12.43 11.42
CA GLU A 80 3.53 -11.72 11.16
C GLU A 80 3.27 -10.22 10.93
N TYR A 81 2.40 -9.88 9.97
CA TYR A 81 2.21 -8.48 9.57
C TYR A 81 1.53 -7.64 10.64
N VAL A 82 0.36 -8.06 11.13
CA VAL A 82 -0.41 -7.33 12.15
C VAL A 82 0.41 -7.03 13.42
N PRO A 83 1.08 -8.01 14.07
CA PRO A 83 1.86 -7.70 15.27
C PRO A 83 3.06 -6.80 14.97
N ALA A 84 3.74 -6.97 13.82
CA ALA A 84 4.87 -6.11 13.46
C ALA A 84 4.42 -4.68 13.16
N LEU A 85 3.29 -4.49 12.48
CA LEU A 85 2.73 -3.17 12.20
C LEU A 85 2.32 -2.45 13.49
N ILE A 86 1.66 -3.14 14.41
CA ILE A 86 1.21 -2.54 15.68
C ILE A 86 2.38 -2.08 16.55
N GLU A 87 3.50 -2.81 16.53
CA GLU A 87 4.71 -2.40 17.25
C GLU A 87 5.30 -1.08 16.70
N LEU A 88 5.24 -0.89 15.37
CA LEU A 88 5.74 0.30 14.70
C LEU A 88 4.75 1.47 14.72
N SER A 89 3.46 1.15 14.67
CA SER A 89 2.34 2.08 14.53
C SER A 89 1.17 1.64 15.44
N PRO A 90 1.23 1.98 16.75
CA PRO A 90 0.23 1.56 17.74
C PRO A 90 -1.18 2.14 17.54
N GLU A 91 -1.35 3.08 16.60
CA GLU A 91 -2.64 3.63 16.21
C GLU A 91 -3.56 2.61 15.51
N TYR A 92 -3.00 1.56 14.91
CA TYR A 92 -3.78 0.50 14.28
C TYR A 92 -4.31 -0.50 15.31
N THR A 93 -5.55 -0.94 15.12
CA THR A 93 -6.11 -2.02 15.93
C THR A 93 -6.14 -3.36 15.17
N PRO A 94 -5.95 -4.51 15.85
CA PRO A 94 -6.11 -5.82 15.22
C PRO A 94 -7.48 -6.03 14.56
N LYS A 95 -8.53 -5.37 15.08
CA LYS A 95 -9.90 -5.48 14.57
C LYS A 95 -10.05 -4.77 13.23
N GLU A 96 -9.52 -3.55 13.09
CA GLU A 96 -9.55 -2.81 11.83
C GLU A 96 -8.75 -3.53 10.76
N LEU A 97 -7.53 -3.93 11.08
CA LEU A 97 -6.66 -4.68 10.16
C LEU A 97 -7.29 -6.01 9.72
N LYS A 98 -7.93 -6.74 10.65
CA LYS A 98 -8.71 -7.93 10.27
C LYS A 98 -9.85 -7.59 9.32
N SER A 99 -10.60 -6.52 9.60
CA SER A 99 -11.70 -6.09 8.73
C SER A 99 -11.21 -5.72 7.33
N ASP A 100 -10.01 -5.17 7.20
CA ASP A 100 -9.43 -4.82 5.91
C ASP A 100 -8.97 -6.05 5.15
N LEU A 101 -8.30 -6.99 5.82
CA LEU A 101 -7.98 -8.29 5.23
C LEU A 101 -9.26 -9.02 4.75
N ASP A 102 -10.33 -9.03 5.54
CA ASP A 102 -11.58 -9.70 5.18
C ASP A 102 -12.16 -9.14 3.85
N LYS A 103 -12.03 -7.83 3.60
CA LYS A 103 -12.45 -7.20 2.33
C LYS A 103 -11.57 -7.65 1.16
N VAL A 104 -10.25 -7.68 1.35
CA VAL A 104 -9.29 -8.13 0.33
C VAL A 104 -9.54 -9.60 -0.03
N LEU A 105 -9.66 -10.47 0.98
CA LEU A 105 -9.92 -11.89 0.76
C LEU A 105 -11.29 -12.12 0.12
N LYS A 106 -12.31 -11.34 0.48
CA LYS A 106 -13.62 -11.40 -0.17
C LYS A 106 -13.52 -11.12 -1.67
N PHE A 107 -12.80 -10.05 -2.05
CA PHE A 107 -12.55 -9.73 -3.45
C PHE A 107 -11.92 -10.91 -4.20
N TYR A 108 -10.84 -11.49 -3.67
CA TYR A 108 -10.18 -12.62 -4.33
C TYR A 108 -11.02 -13.90 -4.36
N LYS A 109 -11.79 -14.20 -3.31
CA LYS A 109 -12.75 -15.32 -3.30
C LYS A 109 -13.79 -15.18 -4.40
N GLU A 110 -14.34 -13.98 -4.58
CA GLU A 110 -15.34 -13.69 -5.61
C GLU A 110 -14.71 -13.73 -7.02
N LYS A 111 -13.56 -13.06 -7.21
CA LYS A 111 -12.83 -13.02 -8.49
C LYS A 111 -12.47 -14.42 -8.99
N ASP A 112 -11.93 -15.26 -8.11
CA ASP A 112 -11.37 -16.56 -8.48
C ASP A 112 -12.36 -17.73 -8.25
N ASN A 113 -13.60 -17.43 -7.84
CA ASN A 113 -14.63 -18.40 -7.48
C ASN A 113 -14.10 -19.48 -6.51
N VAL A 114 -13.43 -19.02 -5.45
CA VAL A 114 -12.81 -19.85 -4.43
C VAL A 114 -13.72 -19.96 -3.21
N GLN A 115 -13.95 -21.20 -2.79
CA GLN A 115 -14.59 -21.53 -1.52
C GLN A 115 -13.52 -22.06 -0.55
N CYS A 116 -13.40 -21.36 0.58
CA CYS A 116 -12.72 -21.80 1.79
C CYS A 116 -13.79 -22.36 2.73
#